data_AF-A0A258CTH8-F1
#
_entry.id   AF-A0A258CTH8-F1
#
_cell.length_a   1.000
_cell.length_b   1.000
_cell.length_c   1.000
_cell.angle_alpha   90.00
_cell.angle_beta   90.00
_cell.angle_gamma   90.00
#
_symmetry.space_group_name_H-M   'P 1'
#
loop_
_entity.id
_entity.type
_entity.pdbx_description
1 polymer ?
#
loop_
_entity_poly.entity_id
_entity_poly.type
_entity_poly.pdbx_seq_one_letter_code
_entity_poly.pdbx_strand_id
1 'polypeptide(L)'
;MAGQINGTTGYEEAGAQGLLAGANAALAAAGRAAMVLSRTESYLGVMVDDLVTRGVAEPYRMFTSRAEFRLHLRADNADQRLTPLGIAIGLVEVQRADIYDRKATALAQGRALLTTLTTSPNAARKAGIAVNQDGKVRSAFDLLSYPDVAPADVMRLWPEIADMAAPIVEQLVVDAQYAVYLDRQRHDIEAVRRDEQKPIPDGLEYALIPGLSAELRQKLVQFRPQTIAQAQAMDGMTPAAITLLLAVIRRGEFRRAS
;
A
#
# COMPACT_ATOMS: atom_id res chain seq x y z
N MET A 1 -18.30 -10.05 9.55
CA MET A 1 -19.18 -10.56 8.47
C MET A 1 -18.43 -10.45 7.14
N ALA A 2 -18.75 -11.26 6.13
CA ALA A 2 -18.08 -11.26 4.83
C ALA A 2 -19.05 -11.64 3.70
N GLY A 3 -18.84 -11.06 2.51
CA GLY A 3 -19.61 -11.39 1.31
C GLY A 3 -20.87 -10.55 1.13
N GLN A 4 -21.85 -11.09 0.42
CA GLN A 4 -23.06 -10.35 0.03
C GLN A 4 -23.86 -9.79 1.21
N ILE A 5 -23.73 -10.39 2.39
CA ILE A 5 -24.32 -9.87 3.63
C ILE A 5 -23.79 -8.48 4.02
N ASN A 6 -22.58 -8.12 3.58
CA ASN A 6 -22.02 -6.78 3.73
C ASN A 6 -22.41 -5.84 2.59
N GLY A 7 -23.35 -6.25 1.74
CA GLY A 7 -23.87 -5.48 0.61
C GLY A 7 -22.96 -5.40 -0.61
N THR A 8 -22.02 -6.33 -0.80
CA THR A 8 -21.31 -6.51 -2.09
C THR A 8 -22.03 -7.47 -3.01
N THR A 9 -21.74 -7.47 -4.32
CA THR A 9 -22.38 -8.41 -5.27
C THR A 9 -21.45 -9.32 -6.05
N GLY A 10 -20.16 -8.99 -6.21
CA GLY A 10 -19.22 -9.81 -6.98
C GLY A 10 -18.54 -10.91 -6.16
N TYR A 11 -18.05 -11.93 -6.89
CA TYR A 11 -17.36 -13.09 -6.29
C TYR A 11 -16.00 -12.67 -5.72
N GLU A 12 -15.32 -11.75 -6.39
CA GLU A 12 -14.02 -11.21 -6.02
C GLU A 12 -14.11 -10.43 -4.72
N GLU A 13 -15.11 -9.54 -4.57
CA GLU A 13 -15.35 -8.82 -3.33
C GLU A 13 -15.68 -9.76 -2.17
N ALA A 14 -16.54 -10.74 -2.41
CA ALA A 14 -16.93 -11.70 -1.39
C ALA A 14 -15.75 -12.60 -0.97
N GLY A 15 -14.97 -13.10 -1.93
CA GLY A 15 -13.79 -13.91 -1.68
C GLY A 15 -12.71 -13.14 -0.91
N ALA A 16 -12.46 -11.89 -1.29
CA ALA A 16 -11.46 -11.06 -0.62
C ALA A 16 -11.87 -10.69 0.82
N GLN A 17 -13.16 -10.41 1.06
CA GLN A 17 -13.67 -10.23 2.43
C GLN A 17 -13.61 -11.53 3.24
N GLY A 18 -13.93 -12.66 2.62
CA GLY A 18 -13.86 -13.97 3.26
C GLY A 18 -12.43 -14.29 3.73
N LEU A 19 -11.43 -14.02 2.90
CA LEU A 19 -10.02 -14.16 3.24
C LEU A 19 -9.65 -13.31 4.47
N LEU A 20 -9.97 -12.02 4.46
CA LEU A 20 -9.66 -11.12 5.58
C LEU A 20 -10.40 -11.51 6.87
N ALA A 21 -11.69 -11.83 6.76
CA ALA A 21 -12.50 -12.23 7.91
C ALA A 21 -12.02 -13.55 8.50
N GLY A 22 -11.70 -14.55 7.66
CA GLY A 22 -11.16 -15.84 8.10
C GLY A 22 -9.80 -15.70 8.76
N ALA A 23 -8.90 -14.90 8.17
CA ALA A 23 -7.61 -14.58 8.76
C ALA A 23 -7.76 -13.94 10.14
N ASN A 24 -8.62 -12.94 10.28
CA ASN A 24 -8.86 -12.25 11.55
C ASN A 24 -9.57 -13.12 12.59
N ALA A 25 -10.44 -14.03 12.18
CA ALA A 25 -11.03 -15.01 13.07
C ALA A 25 -9.97 -15.97 13.65
N ALA A 26 -9.05 -16.45 12.79
CA ALA A 26 -7.93 -17.29 13.23
C ALA A 26 -6.96 -16.54 14.16
N LEU A 27 -6.64 -15.28 13.85
CA LEU A 27 -5.81 -14.42 14.70
C LEU A 27 -6.46 -14.18 16.06
N ALA A 28 -7.77 -13.88 16.10
CA ALA A 28 -8.51 -13.71 17.34
C ALA A 28 -8.53 -14.98 18.19
N ALA A 29 -8.77 -16.15 17.57
CA ALA A 29 -8.71 -17.44 18.25
C ALA A 29 -7.31 -17.74 18.83
N ALA A 30 -6.25 -17.23 18.19
CA ALA A 30 -4.88 -17.31 18.66
C ALA A 30 -4.47 -16.18 19.64
N GLY A 31 -5.39 -15.31 20.05
CA GLY A 31 -5.10 -14.17 20.93
C GLY A 31 -4.18 -13.10 20.33
N ARG A 32 -4.10 -13.04 18.99
CA ARG A 32 -3.28 -12.08 18.24
C ARG A 32 -4.13 -10.90 17.76
N ALA A 33 -3.46 -9.76 17.52
CA ALA A 33 -4.10 -8.59 16.94
C ALA A 33 -4.62 -8.89 15.52
N ALA A 34 -5.73 -8.25 15.15
CA ALA A 34 -6.31 -8.37 13.82
C ALA A 34 -5.38 -7.78 12.75
N MET A 35 -5.34 -8.42 11.59
CA MET A 35 -4.77 -7.86 10.37
C MET A 35 -5.69 -6.76 9.85
N VAL A 36 -5.10 -5.59 9.59
CA VAL A 36 -5.75 -4.45 8.94
C VAL A 36 -5.00 -4.16 7.64
N LEU A 37 -5.74 -4.10 6.54
CA LEU A 37 -5.18 -3.77 5.23
C LEU A 37 -5.42 -2.30 4.93
N SER A 38 -4.33 -1.55 4.75
CA SER A 38 -4.41 -0.14 4.39
C SER A 38 -5.02 0.04 3.00
N ARG A 39 -5.83 1.10 2.85
CA ARG A 39 -6.36 1.52 1.54
C ARG A 39 -5.26 2.04 0.61
N THR A 40 -4.10 2.42 1.15
CA THR A 40 -2.92 2.78 0.35
C THR A 40 -2.20 1.57 -0.24
N GLU A 41 -2.38 0.39 0.35
CA GLU A 41 -1.63 -0.82 0.01
C GLU A 41 -2.45 -1.88 -0.72
N SER A 42 -3.79 -1.80 -0.73
CA SER A 42 -4.60 -2.80 -1.41
C SER A 42 -6.01 -2.33 -1.77
N TYR A 43 -6.52 -2.86 -2.89
CA TYR A 43 -7.94 -2.71 -3.23
C TYR A 43 -8.89 -3.36 -2.21
N LEU A 44 -8.44 -4.40 -1.49
CA LEU A 44 -9.19 -4.98 -0.39
C LEU A 44 -9.31 -3.99 0.78
N GLY A 45 -8.23 -3.26 1.11
CA GLY A 45 -8.27 -2.17 2.07
C GLY A 45 -9.20 -1.04 1.65
N VAL A 46 -9.17 -0.62 0.37
CA VAL A 46 -10.11 0.36 -0.20
C VAL A 46 -11.55 -0.11 -0.05
N MET A 47 -11.84 -1.36 -0.41
CA MET A 47 -13.19 -1.93 -0.30
C MET A 47 -13.69 -1.94 1.15
N VAL A 48 -12.89 -2.45 2.08
CA VAL A 48 -13.28 -2.56 3.49
C VAL A 48 -13.51 -1.17 4.07
N ASP A 49 -12.62 -0.23 3.80
CA ASP A 49 -12.78 1.15 4.26
C ASP A 49 -14.04 1.79 3.69
N ASP A 50 -14.30 1.67 2.38
CA ASP A 50 -15.50 2.23 1.75
C ASP A 50 -16.79 1.64 2.34
N LEU A 51 -16.84 0.32 2.55
CA LEU A 51 -18.00 -0.38 3.14
C LEU A 51 -18.27 0.06 4.58
N VAL A 52 -17.22 0.22 5.39
CA VAL A 52 -17.35 0.65 6.80
C VAL A 52 -17.68 2.14 6.91
N THR A 53 -17.01 2.96 6.09
CA THR A 53 -17.08 4.42 6.15
C THR A 53 -18.36 4.98 5.53
N ARG A 54 -18.75 4.48 4.36
CA ARG A 54 -19.83 5.07 3.54
C ARG A 54 -21.12 4.27 3.65
N GLY A 55 -21.06 3.03 4.14
CA GLY A 55 -22.15 2.09 4.02
C GLY A 55 -22.50 1.78 2.57
N VAL A 56 -23.63 1.11 2.36
CA VAL A 56 -24.09 0.65 1.04
C VAL A 56 -25.58 0.91 0.91
N ALA A 57 -25.94 1.92 0.11
CA ALA A 57 -27.33 2.15 -0.31
C ALA A 57 -27.71 1.27 -1.51
N GLU A 58 -26.72 0.95 -2.35
CA GLU A 58 -26.82 0.03 -3.47
C GLU A 58 -25.68 -0.99 -3.37
N PRO A 59 -25.80 -2.17 -4.02
CA PRO A 59 -24.80 -3.20 -3.87
C PRO A 59 -23.42 -2.76 -4.37
N TYR A 60 -22.44 -2.83 -3.49
CA TYR A 60 -21.08 -2.36 -3.73
C TYR A 60 -20.37 -3.22 -4.78
N ARG A 61 -19.64 -2.53 -5.66
CA ARG A 61 -18.78 -3.09 -6.70
C ARG A 61 -17.45 -2.34 -6.73
N MET A 62 -16.36 -3.09 -6.74
CA MET A 62 -15.02 -2.54 -6.86
C MET A 62 -14.77 -2.02 -8.27
N PHE A 63 -14.51 -0.72 -8.37
CA PHE A 63 -13.96 -0.11 -9.57
C PHE A 63 -12.61 0.54 -9.22
N THR A 64 -11.67 0.49 -10.17
CA THR A 64 -10.34 1.08 -10.00
C THR A 64 -10.38 2.60 -9.77
N SER A 65 -11.44 3.27 -10.20
CA SER A 65 -11.70 4.70 -9.98
C SER A 65 -11.91 5.07 -8.51
N ARG A 66 -12.20 4.10 -7.63
CA ARG A 66 -12.39 4.32 -6.19
C ARG A 66 -11.08 4.38 -5.41
N ALA A 67 -9.95 4.00 -6.02
CA ALA A 67 -8.65 4.06 -5.39
C ALA A 67 -7.86 5.30 -5.83
N GLU A 68 -7.53 6.14 -4.86
CA GLU A 68 -6.72 7.35 -5.05
C GLU A 68 -5.29 7.00 -5.52
N PHE A 69 -4.80 5.81 -5.14
CA PHE A 69 -3.45 5.32 -5.41
C PHE A 69 -3.42 4.21 -6.46
N ARG A 70 -4.31 4.25 -7.46
CA ARG A 70 -4.44 3.19 -8.49
C ARG A 70 -3.15 2.87 -9.26
N LEU A 71 -2.20 3.82 -9.36
CA LEU A 71 -0.90 3.62 -10.00
C LEU A 71 0.08 2.81 -9.14
N HIS A 72 -0.13 2.80 -7.83
CA HIS A 72 0.57 1.97 -6.87
C HIS A 72 -0.10 0.60 -6.73
N LEU A 73 -1.44 0.57 -6.71
CA LEU A 73 -2.26 -0.62 -6.52
C LEU A 73 -2.44 -1.42 -7.83
N ARG A 74 -1.35 -1.89 -8.42
CA ARG A 74 -1.39 -2.62 -9.69
C ARG A 74 -1.50 -4.12 -9.48
N ALA A 75 -2.04 -4.83 -10.46
CA ALA A 75 -2.12 -6.29 -10.40
C ALA A 75 -0.72 -6.93 -10.42
N ASP A 76 0.21 -6.37 -11.20
CA ASP A 76 1.58 -6.90 -11.38
C ASP A 76 2.44 -6.85 -10.12
N ASN A 77 2.12 -5.97 -9.16
CA ASN A 77 2.90 -5.77 -7.94
C ASN A 77 2.15 -6.17 -6.65
N ALA A 78 1.02 -6.86 -6.77
CA ALA A 78 0.21 -7.25 -5.61
C ALA A 78 0.97 -8.16 -4.64
N ASP A 79 1.81 -9.06 -5.16
CA ASP A 79 2.70 -9.90 -4.38
C ASP A 79 3.75 -9.07 -3.63
N GLN A 80 4.37 -8.10 -4.30
CA GLN A 80 5.34 -7.18 -3.72
C GLN A 80 4.76 -6.41 -2.52
N ARG A 81 3.47 -6.03 -2.59
CA ARG A 81 2.77 -5.29 -1.53
C ARG A 81 2.27 -6.20 -0.39
N LEU A 82 1.72 -7.37 -0.70
CA LEU A 82 0.91 -8.13 0.26
C LEU A 82 1.52 -9.46 0.72
N THR A 83 2.43 -10.05 -0.04
CA THR A 83 3.07 -11.31 0.37
C THR A 83 3.88 -11.19 1.66
N PRO A 84 4.67 -10.13 1.91
CA PRO A 84 5.36 -9.94 3.19
C PRO A 84 4.42 -9.95 4.39
N LEU A 85 3.27 -9.28 4.27
CA LEU A 85 2.26 -9.27 5.32
C LEU A 85 1.70 -10.67 5.56
N GLY A 86 1.36 -11.38 4.49
CA GLY A 86 0.87 -12.76 4.55
C GLY A 86 1.87 -13.72 5.20
N ILE A 87 3.17 -13.57 4.93
CA ILE A 87 4.23 -14.34 5.59
C ILE A 87 4.26 -14.03 7.08
N ALA A 88 4.27 -12.74 7.46
CA ALA A 88 4.38 -12.31 8.86
C ALA A 88 3.23 -12.82 9.75
N ILE A 89 2.04 -13.03 9.18
CA ILE A 89 0.88 -13.54 9.92
C ILE A 89 0.66 -15.04 9.77
N GLY A 90 1.39 -15.71 8.87
CA GLY A 90 1.31 -17.16 8.64
C GLY A 90 0.24 -17.61 7.64
N LEU A 91 -0.22 -16.73 6.75
CA LEU A 91 -1.18 -17.06 5.67
C LEU A 91 -0.51 -17.53 4.37
N VAL A 92 0.81 -17.33 4.24
CA VAL A 92 1.58 -17.71 3.06
C VAL A 92 2.39 -18.96 3.36
N GLU A 93 2.21 -19.99 2.55
CA GLU A 93 2.98 -21.24 2.66
C GLU A 93 4.46 -21.03 2.33
N VAL A 94 5.32 -21.86 2.91
CA VAL A 94 6.79 -21.78 2.75
C VAL A 94 7.20 -21.81 1.28
N GLN A 95 6.61 -22.68 0.45
CA GLN A 95 6.98 -22.74 -0.97
C GLN A 95 6.64 -21.43 -1.70
N ARG A 96 5.55 -20.77 -1.33
CA ARG A 96 5.16 -19.48 -1.92
C ARG A 96 6.04 -18.35 -1.39
N ALA A 97 6.43 -18.39 -0.12
CA ALA A 97 7.40 -17.44 0.45
C ALA A 97 8.76 -17.53 -0.27
N ASP A 98 9.28 -18.74 -0.52
CA ASP A 98 10.55 -18.94 -1.22
C ASP A 98 10.53 -18.42 -2.66
N ILE A 99 9.38 -18.53 -3.36
CA ILE A 99 9.19 -17.95 -4.70
C ILE A 99 9.22 -16.42 -4.63
N TYR A 100 8.52 -15.86 -3.64
CA TYR A 100 8.50 -14.42 -3.40
C TYR A 100 9.89 -13.87 -3.08
N ASP A 101 10.62 -14.49 -2.16
CA ASP A 101 11.93 -14.00 -1.72
C ASP A 101 12.96 -14.01 -2.86
N ARG A 102 12.93 -15.04 -3.71
CA ARG A 102 13.75 -15.09 -4.93
C ARG A 102 13.42 -13.95 -5.89
N LYS A 103 12.13 -13.71 -6.16
CA LYS A 103 11.68 -12.60 -7.02
C LYS A 103 12.06 -11.25 -6.41
N ALA A 104 11.78 -11.03 -5.13
CA ALA A 104 12.07 -9.79 -4.42
C ALA A 104 13.57 -9.47 -4.41
N THR A 105 14.42 -10.48 -4.17
CA THR A 105 15.88 -10.34 -4.22
C THR A 105 16.35 -9.97 -5.62
N ALA A 106 15.87 -10.67 -6.65
CA ALA A 106 16.23 -10.40 -8.04
C ALA A 106 15.78 -9.00 -8.50
N LEU A 107 14.58 -8.57 -8.12
CA LEU A 107 14.09 -7.21 -8.38
C LEU A 107 14.95 -6.15 -7.67
N ALA A 108 15.30 -6.37 -6.40
CA ALA A 108 16.14 -5.44 -5.65
C ALA A 108 17.55 -5.31 -6.27
N GLN A 109 18.18 -6.43 -6.62
CA GLN A 109 19.49 -6.46 -7.27
C GLN A 109 19.43 -5.82 -8.66
N GLY A 110 18.44 -6.17 -9.48
CA GLY A 110 18.26 -5.59 -10.81
C GLY A 110 17.98 -4.09 -10.76
N ARG A 111 17.15 -3.64 -9.82
CA ARG A 111 16.90 -2.21 -9.60
C ARG A 111 18.17 -1.46 -9.21
N ALA A 112 18.96 -2.03 -8.31
CA ALA A 112 20.23 -1.45 -7.88
C ALA A 112 21.19 -1.33 -9.08
N LEU A 113 21.38 -2.41 -9.84
CA LEU A 113 22.19 -2.42 -11.06
C LEU A 113 21.74 -1.31 -12.02
N LEU A 114 20.47 -1.30 -12.43
CA LEU A 114 19.93 -0.32 -13.37
C LEU A 114 20.09 1.14 -12.91
N THR A 115 20.15 1.38 -11.60
CA THR A 115 20.33 2.73 -11.03
C THR A 115 21.80 3.16 -11.05
N THR A 116 22.75 2.22 -10.96
CA THR A 116 24.19 2.51 -11.05
C THR A 116 24.70 2.73 -12.47
N LEU A 117 24.05 2.10 -13.45
CA LEU A 117 24.40 2.22 -14.86
C LEU A 117 23.91 3.57 -15.39
N THR A 118 24.83 4.50 -15.66
CA THR A 118 24.46 5.88 -16.03
C THR A 118 25.10 6.34 -17.33
N THR A 119 24.42 7.23 -18.04
CA THR A 119 24.88 7.79 -19.32
C THR A 119 24.55 9.27 -19.44
N SER A 120 25.35 9.97 -20.25
CA SER A 120 25.06 11.36 -20.63
C SER A 120 24.06 11.41 -21.79
N PRO A 121 23.34 12.54 -22.00
CA PRO A 121 22.42 12.68 -23.12
C PRO A 121 23.07 12.45 -24.49
N ASN A 122 24.33 12.87 -24.65
CA ASN A 122 25.07 12.71 -25.90
C ASN A 122 25.41 11.24 -26.17
N ALA A 123 25.82 10.49 -25.14
CA ALA A 123 26.11 9.07 -25.26
C ALA A 123 24.84 8.24 -25.51
N ALA A 124 23.73 8.55 -24.82
CA ALA A 124 22.44 7.94 -25.07
C ALA A 124 21.97 8.12 -26.53
N ARG A 125 22.02 9.35 -27.06
CA ARG A 125 21.63 9.64 -28.44
C ARG A 125 22.54 8.94 -29.45
N LYS A 126 23.86 8.87 -29.19
CA LYS A 126 24.81 8.13 -30.04
C LYS A 126 24.47 6.64 -30.09
N ALA A 127 23.92 6.09 -29.02
CA ALA A 127 23.44 4.72 -28.95
C ALA A 127 22.01 4.54 -29.49
N GLY A 128 21.38 5.58 -30.04
CA GLY A 128 20.05 5.53 -30.63
C GLY A 128 18.89 5.69 -29.64
N ILE A 129 19.16 6.12 -28.40
CA ILE A 129 18.13 6.43 -27.41
C ILE A 129 17.80 7.92 -27.46
N ALA A 130 16.56 8.25 -27.80
CA ALA A 130 16.09 9.62 -27.88
C ALA A 130 15.87 10.20 -26.47
N VAL A 131 16.78 11.10 -26.05
CA VAL A 131 16.65 11.87 -24.80
C VAL A 131 16.86 13.37 -25.03
N ASN A 132 16.34 14.16 -24.10
CA ASN A 132 16.54 15.61 -24.07
C ASN A 132 18.02 15.93 -23.83
N GLN A 133 18.57 16.87 -24.60
CA GLN A 133 19.94 17.37 -24.43
C GLN A 133 20.00 18.46 -23.36
N ASP A 134 19.54 18.13 -22.17
CA ASP A 134 19.46 19.02 -21.00
C ASP A 134 20.69 18.91 -20.07
N GLY A 135 21.72 18.18 -20.50
CA GLY A 135 22.92 17.91 -19.72
C GLY A 135 22.73 16.95 -18.55
N LYS A 136 21.51 16.45 -18.30
CA LYS A 136 21.23 15.57 -17.16
C LYS A 136 21.70 14.14 -17.42
N VAL A 137 22.52 13.62 -16.53
CA VAL A 137 22.87 12.20 -16.48
C VAL A 137 21.63 11.40 -16.12
N ARG A 138 21.44 10.26 -16.80
CA ARG A 138 20.30 9.35 -16.61
C ARG A 138 20.81 7.95 -16.37
N SER A 139 20.20 7.27 -15.41
CA SER A 139 20.44 5.84 -15.20
C SER A 139 19.71 4.98 -16.23
N ALA A 140 20.09 3.71 -16.38
CA ALA A 140 19.34 2.74 -17.17
C ALA A 140 17.89 2.65 -16.67
N PHE A 141 17.68 2.72 -15.35
CA PHE A 141 16.33 2.77 -14.77
C PHE A 141 15.55 4.01 -15.22
N ASP A 142 16.17 5.19 -15.22
CA ASP A 142 15.52 6.43 -15.70
C ASP A 142 15.18 6.34 -17.19
N LEU A 143 16.06 5.74 -18.01
CA LEU A 143 15.81 5.59 -19.43
C LEU A 143 14.62 4.67 -19.72
N LEU A 144 14.45 3.60 -18.93
CA LEU A 144 13.30 2.69 -19.06
C LEU A 144 11.96 3.33 -18.68
N SER A 145 11.95 4.51 -18.06
CA SER A 145 10.71 5.26 -17.83
C SER A 145 10.18 5.96 -19.07
N TYR A 146 10.97 6.04 -20.15
CA TYR A 146 10.59 6.71 -21.38
C TYR A 146 9.72 5.76 -22.24
N PRO A 147 8.57 6.21 -22.76
CA PRO A 147 7.64 5.34 -23.47
C PRO A 147 8.22 4.72 -24.75
N ASP A 148 9.17 5.42 -25.39
CA ASP A 148 9.79 5.00 -26.64
C ASP A 148 11.09 4.21 -26.45
N VAL A 149 11.47 3.88 -25.21
CA VAL A 149 12.70 3.14 -24.90
C VAL A 149 12.37 1.69 -24.55
N ALA A 150 12.83 0.77 -25.38
CA ALA A 150 12.68 -0.65 -25.13
C ALA A 150 13.84 -1.19 -24.26
N PRO A 151 13.64 -2.31 -23.54
CA PRO A 151 14.72 -2.96 -22.78
C PRO A 151 15.94 -3.27 -23.64
N ALA A 152 15.71 -3.68 -24.89
CA ALA A 152 16.76 -3.96 -25.86
C ALA A 152 17.65 -2.74 -26.15
N ASP A 153 17.10 -1.52 -26.11
CA ASP A 153 17.89 -0.30 -26.34
C ASP A 153 18.88 -0.06 -25.21
N VAL A 154 18.43 -0.27 -23.97
CA VAL A 154 19.24 -0.11 -22.76
C VAL A 154 20.30 -1.22 -22.68
N MET A 155 19.94 -2.46 -23.05
CA MET A 155 20.89 -3.59 -23.13
C MET A 155 22.00 -3.37 -24.18
N ARG A 156 21.76 -2.57 -25.23
CA ARG A 156 22.83 -2.20 -26.19
C ARG A 156 23.89 -1.30 -25.56
N LEU A 157 23.55 -0.48 -24.55
CA LEU A 157 24.53 0.31 -23.80
C LEU A 157 25.17 -0.51 -22.67
N TRP A 158 24.39 -1.37 -22.03
CA TRP A 158 24.82 -2.17 -20.88
C TRP A 158 24.42 -3.64 -21.05
N PRO A 159 25.26 -4.45 -21.72
CA PRO A 159 24.99 -5.86 -21.97
C PRO A 159 24.77 -6.68 -20.69
N GLU A 160 25.32 -6.26 -19.54
CA GLU A 160 25.14 -6.92 -18.24
C GLU A 160 23.67 -6.99 -17.79
N ILE A 161 22.79 -6.18 -18.36
CA ILE A 161 21.34 -6.24 -18.12
C ILE A 161 20.74 -7.55 -18.69
N ALA A 162 21.36 -8.14 -19.72
CA ALA A 162 20.89 -9.38 -20.34
C ALA A 162 21.06 -10.62 -19.43
N ASP A 163 21.87 -10.53 -18.37
CA ASP A 163 22.05 -11.60 -17.39
C ASP A 163 20.83 -11.73 -16.44
N MET A 164 19.97 -10.71 -16.39
CA MET A 164 18.74 -10.74 -15.63
C MET A 164 17.65 -11.58 -16.32
N ALA A 165 16.91 -12.35 -15.52
CA ALA A 165 15.77 -13.10 -16.04
C ALA A 165 14.71 -12.17 -16.64
N ALA A 166 14.15 -12.53 -17.81
CA ALA A 166 13.19 -11.70 -18.54
C ALA A 166 12.00 -11.19 -17.69
N PRO A 167 11.36 -12.00 -16.83
CA PRO A 167 10.26 -11.51 -15.97
C PRO A 167 10.70 -10.43 -14.97
N ILE A 168 11.97 -10.42 -14.57
CA ILE A 168 12.55 -9.40 -13.67
C ILE A 168 12.75 -8.11 -14.45
N VAL A 169 13.28 -8.18 -15.68
CA VAL A 169 13.43 -7.02 -16.56
C VAL A 169 12.06 -6.41 -16.87
N GLU A 170 11.07 -7.22 -17.25
CA GLU A 170 9.71 -6.76 -17.53
C GLU A 170 9.09 -6.02 -16.34
N GLN A 171 9.20 -6.57 -15.13
CA GLN A 171 8.70 -5.91 -13.92
C GLN A 171 9.46 -4.61 -13.62
N LEU A 172 10.78 -4.57 -13.79
CA LEU A 172 11.58 -3.36 -13.57
C LEU A 172 11.27 -2.25 -14.58
N VAL A 173 10.93 -2.61 -15.82
CA VAL A 173 10.45 -1.66 -16.85
C VAL A 173 9.13 -1.05 -16.42
N VAL A 174 8.18 -1.88 -15.99
CA VAL A 174 6.90 -1.40 -15.44
C VAL A 174 7.18 -0.48 -14.25
N ASP A 175 8.02 -0.90 -13.30
CA ASP A 175 8.34 -0.07 -12.13
C ASP A 175 9.01 1.26 -12.52
N ALA A 176 9.86 1.30 -13.53
CA ALA A 176 10.45 2.53 -14.07
C ALA A 176 9.42 3.47 -14.67
N GLN A 177 8.53 2.96 -15.51
CA GLN A 177 7.44 3.74 -16.12
C GLN A 177 6.52 4.34 -15.06
N TYR A 178 6.20 3.57 -14.01
CA TYR A 178 5.34 4.05 -12.93
C TYR A 178 6.05 4.93 -11.91
N ALA A 179 7.38 4.83 -11.74
CA ALA A 179 8.15 5.60 -10.76
C ALA A 179 7.94 7.12 -10.91
N VAL A 180 7.89 7.62 -12.14
CA VAL A 180 7.69 9.05 -12.44
C VAL A 180 6.36 9.57 -11.89
N TYR A 181 5.32 8.74 -11.93
CA TYR A 181 4.00 9.09 -11.42
C TYR A 181 3.88 8.84 -9.91
N LEU A 182 4.49 7.76 -9.43
CA LEU A 182 4.51 7.40 -8.02
C LEU A 182 5.29 8.42 -7.19
N ASP A 183 6.38 9.00 -7.71
CA ASP A 183 7.13 10.04 -7.02
C ASP A 183 6.26 11.26 -6.69
N ARG A 184 5.28 11.58 -7.56
CA ARG A 184 4.31 12.65 -7.32
C ARG A 184 3.28 12.30 -6.25
N GLN A 185 2.89 11.02 -6.15
CA GLN A 185 1.92 10.52 -5.17
C GLN A 185 2.56 10.04 -3.86
N ARG A 186 3.89 9.87 -3.82
CA ARG A 186 4.59 9.28 -2.67
C ARG A 186 4.34 10.07 -1.40
N HIS A 187 4.40 11.39 -1.47
CA HIS A 187 4.15 12.25 -0.31
C HIS A 187 2.72 12.10 0.24
N ASP A 188 1.73 11.89 -0.62
CA ASP A 188 0.34 11.67 -0.21
C ASP A 188 0.17 10.29 0.44
N ILE A 189 0.77 9.24 -0.14
CA ILE A 189 0.78 7.89 0.44
C ILE A 189 1.46 7.92 1.81
N GLU A 190 2.63 8.56 1.92
CA GLU A 190 3.38 8.71 3.17
C GLU A 190 2.60 9.53 4.21
N ALA A 191 1.84 10.54 3.80
CA ALA A 191 0.99 11.30 4.71
C ALA A 191 -0.15 10.42 5.28
N VAL A 192 -0.85 9.67 4.43
CA VAL A 192 -1.93 8.76 4.86
C VAL A 192 -1.37 7.65 5.77
N ARG A 193 -0.27 7.00 5.37
CA ARG A 193 0.37 5.96 6.19
C ARG A 193 0.83 6.49 7.55
N ARG A 194 1.37 7.72 7.60
CA ARG A 194 1.75 8.36 8.88
C ARG A 194 0.56 8.60 9.78
N ASP A 195 -0.58 9.01 9.23
CA ASP A 195 -1.79 9.20 10.02
C ASP A 195 -2.36 7.85 10.49
N GLU A 196 -2.36 6.80 9.67
CA GLU A 196 -2.78 5.43 10.05
C GLU A 196 -1.89 4.83 11.16
N GLN A 197 -0.57 5.00 11.05
CA GLN A 197 0.40 4.51 12.04
C GLN A 197 0.50 5.38 13.29
N LYS A 198 -0.23 6.50 13.33
CA LYS A 198 -0.08 7.45 14.42
C LYS A 198 -0.48 6.80 15.75
N PRO A 199 0.40 6.80 16.76
CA PRO A 199 0.09 6.19 18.04
C PRO A 199 -0.99 6.98 18.75
N ILE A 200 -1.91 6.27 19.39
CA ILE A 200 -2.89 6.84 20.29
C ILE A 200 -2.28 6.76 21.69
N PRO A 201 -2.06 7.89 22.39
CA PRO A 201 -1.49 7.86 23.73
C PRO A 201 -2.37 7.05 24.70
N ASP A 202 -1.76 6.18 25.51
CA ASP A 202 -2.48 5.37 26.51
C ASP A 202 -3.32 6.21 27.49
N GLY A 203 -2.86 7.43 27.77
CA GLY A 203 -3.55 8.39 28.64
C GLY A 203 -4.63 9.22 27.96
N LEU A 204 -4.98 8.96 26.70
CA LEU A 204 -6.00 9.73 26.01
C LEU A 204 -7.37 9.49 26.65
N GLU A 205 -7.95 10.56 27.20
CA GLU A 205 -9.29 10.53 27.77
C GLU A 205 -10.34 10.73 26.67
N TYR A 206 -10.83 9.62 26.10
CA TYR A 206 -11.87 9.66 25.06
C TYR A 206 -13.15 10.35 25.52
N ALA A 207 -13.42 10.42 26.83
CA ALA A 207 -14.52 11.16 27.43
C ALA A 207 -14.43 12.68 27.20
N LEU A 208 -13.24 13.22 26.91
CA LEU A 208 -13.03 14.66 26.72
C LEU A 208 -13.07 15.08 25.24
N ILE A 209 -13.14 14.14 24.30
CA ILE A 209 -13.11 14.44 22.86
C ILE A 209 -14.48 14.93 22.38
N PRO A 210 -14.68 16.21 22.05
CA PRO A 210 -15.99 16.73 21.64
C PRO A 210 -16.44 16.07 20.33
N GLY A 211 -17.73 15.77 20.21
CA GLY A 211 -18.30 15.20 18.98
C GLY A 211 -18.22 13.67 18.83
N LEU A 212 -17.51 12.95 19.71
CA LEU A 212 -17.64 11.49 19.78
C LEU A 212 -18.97 11.09 20.45
N SER A 213 -19.67 10.12 19.84
CA SER A 213 -20.88 9.52 20.44
C SER A 213 -20.54 8.75 21.71
N ALA A 214 -21.52 8.60 22.61
CA ALA A 214 -21.34 7.86 23.85
C ALA A 214 -20.92 6.39 23.59
N GLU A 215 -21.52 5.76 22.58
CA GLU A 215 -21.17 4.39 22.17
C GLU A 215 -19.71 4.28 21.73
N LEU A 216 -19.24 5.19 20.86
CA LEU A 216 -17.87 5.16 20.38
C LEU A 216 -16.85 5.44 21.48
N ARG A 217 -17.16 6.34 22.41
CA ARG A 217 -16.31 6.56 23.60
C ARG A 217 -16.19 5.30 24.42
N GLN A 218 -17.30 4.61 24.68
CA GLN A 218 -17.30 3.38 25.45
C GLN A 218 -16.48 2.29 24.74
N LYS A 219 -16.67 2.11 23.43
CA LYS A 219 -15.86 1.19 22.62
C LYS A 219 -14.37 1.54 22.67
N LEU A 220 -14.00 2.82 22.57
CA LEU A 220 -12.59 3.27 22.62
C LEU A 220 -11.96 3.04 23.99
N VAL A 221 -12.70 3.31 25.06
CA VAL A 221 -12.26 3.05 26.45
C VAL A 221 -12.06 1.56 26.70
N GLN A 222 -12.92 0.71 26.12
CA GLN A 222 -12.85 -0.74 26.26
C GLN A 222 -11.73 -1.35 25.41
N PHE A 223 -11.61 -0.95 24.15
CA PHE A 223 -10.68 -1.56 23.18
C PHE A 223 -9.26 -0.98 23.27
N ARG A 224 -9.10 0.28 23.72
CA ARG A 224 -7.82 0.98 23.86
C ARG A 224 -6.89 0.78 22.66
N PRO A 225 -7.33 1.18 21.44
CA PRO A 225 -6.51 1.04 20.26
C PRO A 225 -5.20 1.82 20.42
N GLN A 226 -4.10 1.20 20.01
CA GLN A 226 -2.74 1.74 20.11
C GLN A 226 -2.39 2.63 18.91
N THR A 227 -3.11 2.50 17.79
CA THR A 227 -2.90 3.31 16.58
C THR A 227 -4.23 3.76 15.99
N ILE A 228 -4.18 4.82 15.18
CA ILE A 228 -5.34 5.26 14.39
C ILE A 228 -5.89 4.14 13.51
N ALA A 229 -5.03 3.34 12.87
CA ALA A 229 -5.44 2.17 12.10
C ALA A 229 -6.22 1.15 12.95
N GLN A 230 -5.82 0.92 14.20
CA GLN A 230 -6.58 0.05 15.11
C GLN A 230 -7.92 0.67 15.51
N ALA A 231 -7.97 1.98 15.75
CA ALA A 231 -9.22 2.67 16.03
C ALA A 231 -10.17 2.60 14.82
N GLN A 232 -9.65 2.81 13.61
CA GLN A 232 -10.40 2.67 12.35
C GLN A 232 -11.00 1.28 12.17
N ALA A 233 -10.30 0.24 12.61
CA ALA A 233 -10.76 -1.14 12.52
C ALA A 233 -11.82 -1.52 13.56
N MET A 234 -12.18 -0.63 14.49
CA MET A 234 -13.21 -0.90 15.49
C MET A 234 -14.62 -0.86 14.90
N ASP A 235 -15.46 -1.77 15.36
CA ASP A 235 -16.86 -1.84 14.93
C ASP A 235 -17.64 -0.53 15.22
N GLY A 236 -18.32 -0.02 14.19
CA GLY A 236 -19.07 1.23 14.22
C GLY A 236 -18.20 2.51 14.20
N MET A 237 -16.88 2.39 14.10
CA MET A 237 -16.01 3.57 13.99
C MET A 237 -16.29 4.34 12.70
N THR A 238 -16.35 5.67 12.80
CA THR A 238 -16.63 6.55 11.65
C THR A 238 -15.42 7.42 11.30
N PRO A 239 -15.27 7.88 10.05
CA PRO A 239 -14.20 8.79 9.67
C PRO A 239 -14.23 10.13 10.42
N ALA A 240 -15.44 10.61 10.76
CA ALA A 240 -15.60 11.80 11.58
C ALA A 240 -14.97 11.58 12.97
N ALA A 241 -15.22 10.43 13.59
CA ALA A 241 -14.60 10.05 14.86
C ALA A 241 -13.07 9.96 14.75
N ILE A 242 -12.54 9.38 13.67
CA ILE A 242 -11.10 9.30 13.42
C ILE A 242 -10.48 10.67 13.19
N THR A 243 -11.17 11.56 12.48
CA THR A 243 -10.74 12.94 12.26
C THR A 243 -10.66 13.70 13.58
N LEU A 244 -11.65 13.51 14.47
CA LEU A 244 -11.63 14.07 15.83
C LEU A 244 -10.46 13.52 16.64
N LEU A 245 -10.21 12.20 16.58
CA LEU A 245 -9.08 11.55 17.26
C LEU A 245 -7.74 12.11 16.79
N LEU A 246 -7.53 12.19 15.46
CA LEU A 246 -6.34 12.75 14.84
C LEU A 246 -6.15 14.23 15.20
N ALA A 247 -7.22 15.01 15.23
CA ALA A 247 -7.18 16.43 15.60
C ALA A 247 -6.71 16.61 17.05
N VAL A 248 -7.26 15.83 17.99
CA VAL A 248 -6.86 15.86 19.40
C VAL A 248 -5.41 15.43 19.59
N ILE A 249 -4.99 14.35 18.92
CA ILE A 249 -3.60 13.86 18.97
C ILE A 249 -2.63 14.90 18.39
N ARG A 250 -2.99 15.59 17.29
CA ARG A 250 -2.17 16.66 16.69
C ARG A 250 -2.00 17.87 17.60
N ARG A 251 -3.06 18.28 18.31
CA ARG A 251 -3.00 19.43 19.22
C ARG A 251 -2.24 19.14 20.51
N GLY A 252 -2.00 17.88 20.85
CA GLY A 252 -1.37 17.49 22.12
C GLY A 252 -2.21 17.90 23.34
N GLU A 253 -3.52 18.07 23.15
CA GLU A 253 -4.44 18.75 24.09
C GLU A 253 -4.75 17.96 25.37
N PHE A 254 -4.12 16.82 25.60
CA PHE A 254 -4.21 16.10 26.89
C PHE A 254 -2.81 15.63 27.33
N ARG A 255 -1.94 16.60 27.67
CA ARG A 255 -0.84 16.34 28.60
C ARG A 255 -1.42 16.18 29.99
N ARG A 256 -1.07 15.06 30.63
CA ARG A 256 -1.38 14.67 32.01
C ARG A 256 -1.53 15.87 32.94
N ALA A 257 -2.68 15.99 33.59
CA ALA A 257 -2.67 16.50 34.96
C ALA A 257 -1.86 15.49 35.80
N SER A 258 -0.87 16.01 36.51
CA SER A 258 -0.04 15.25 37.45
C SER A 258 -0.86 14.77 38.64
#